data_AF-A0A6M8SPT2-F1
#
_entry.id   AF-A0A6M8SPT2-F1
#
_cell.length_a   1.000
_cell.length_b   1.000
_cell.length_c   1.000
_cell.angle_alpha   90.00
_cell.angle_beta   90.00
_cell.angle_gamma   90.00
#
_symmetry.space_group_name_H-M   'P 1'
#
loop_
_entity.id
_entity.type
_entity.pdbx_description
1 polymer ?
#
loop_
_entity_poly.entity_id
_entity_poly.type
_entity_poly.pdbx_seq_one_letter_code
_entity_poly.pdbx_strand_id
1 'polypeptide(L)' 'MSNIAKNSQKSNLREAMPVTTAFIDALRAAFGADAINPSIKSGINGQPTFYASENGIEVGTKAKKVQA' A
#
# COMPACT_ATOMS: atom_id res chain seq x y z
N MET A 1 21.65 24.45 -18.45
CA MET A 1 21.94 24.45 -17.00
C MET A 1 20.78 23.78 -16.28
N SER A 2 21.08 22.62 -15.69
CA SER A 2 20.45 22.05 -14.49
C SER A 2 18.97 21.65 -14.56
N ASN A 3 18.72 20.42 -15.04
CA ASN A 3 17.53 19.66 -14.68
C ASN A 3 17.52 19.43 -13.17
N ILE A 4 16.68 20.17 -12.45
CA ILE A 4 16.37 19.95 -11.05
C ILE A 4 15.83 18.52 -10.92
N ALA A 5 16.57 17.71 -10.18
CA ALA A 5 16.27 16.32 -9.91
C ALA A 5 14.81 16.17 -9.47
N LYS A 6 14.06 15.28 -10.14
CA LYS A 6 12.76 14.78 -9.68
C LYS A 6 12.95 13.96 -8.41
N ASN A 7 13.30 14.61 -7.31
CA ASN A 7 13.15 14.07 -5.97
C ASN A 7 11.80 14.54 -5.43
N SER A 8 10.73 14.19 -6.15
CA SER A 8 9.36 14.35 -5.68
C SER A 8 9.18 13.37 -4.52
N GLN A 9 9.55 13.85 -3.33
CA GLN A 9 8.96 13.58 -2.03
C GLN A 9 8.08 12.34 -2.07
N LYS A 10 8.54 11.23 -1.46
CA LYS A 10 7.61 10.20 -0.97
C LYS A 10 6.68 10.93 -0.01
N SER A 11 5.57 11.47 -0.52
CA SER A 11 4.46 11.88 0.31
C SER A 11 4.21 10.70 1.24
N ASN A 12 4.15 10.99 2.54
CA ASN A 12 3.91 9.97 3.52
C ASN A 12 2.68 9.18 3.04
N LEU A 13 2.85 7.91 2.68
CA LEU A 13 1.78 7.11 2.06
C LEU A 13 0.53 7.11 2.95
N ARG A 14 0.72 7.31 4.27
CA ARG A 14 -0.38 7.46 5.22
C ARG A 14 -1.22 8.72 5.02
N GLU A 15 -0.59 9.83 4.66
CA GLU A 15 -1.26 11.10 4.35
C GLU A 15 -1.86 11.09 2.95
N ALA A 16 -1.20 10.42 1.99
CA ALA A 16 -1.66 10.37 0.61
C ALA A 16 -2.78 9.33 0.38
N MET A 17 -2.89 8.33 1.27
CA MET A 17 -3.92 7.28 1.26
C MET A 17 -4.62 7.19 2.63
N PRO A 18 -5.35 8.22 3.07
CA PRO A 18 -5.91 8.29 4.42
C PRO A 18 -6.96 7.22 4.69
N VAL A 19 -7.80 6.87 3.70
CA VAL A 19 -8.85 5.84 3.87
C VAL A 19 -8.23 4.46 4.00
N THR A 20 -7.28 4.13 3.13
CA THR A 20 -6.52 2.88 3.19
C THR A 20 -5.77 2.76 4.51
N THR A 21 -5.20 3.86 4.99
CA THR A 21 -4.47 3.89 6.26
C THR A 21 -5.36 3.61 7.44
N ALA A 22 -6.51 4.30 7.54
CA ALA A 22 -7.49 4.07 8.59
C ALA A 22 -8.00 2.63 8.58
N PHE A 23 -8.24 2.06 7.38
CA PHE A 23 -8.63 0.66 7.24
C PHE A 23 -7.56 -0.31 7.76
N ILE A 24 -6.30 -0.13 7.37
CA ILE A 24 -5.20 -0.96 7.86
C ILE A 24 -5.04 -0.83 9.37
N ASP A 25 -5.14 0.39 9.91
CA ASP A 25 -5.00 0.60 11.35
C ASP A 25 -6.16 -0.06 12.13
N ALA A 26 -7.39 -0.06 11.59
CA ALA A 26 -8.50 -0.84 12.14
C ALA A 26 -8.26 -2.35 12.09
N LEU A 27 -7.70 -2.87 10.99
CA LEU A 27 -7.32 -4.29 10.90
C LEU A 27 -6.23 -4.65 11.92
N ARG A 28 -5.22 -3.78 12.10
CA ARG A 28 -4.17 -3.99 13.10
C ARG A 28 -4.74 -3.97 14.53
N ALA A 29 -5.71 -3.10 14.80
CA ALA A 29 -6.38 -3.05 16.10
C ALA A 29 -7.23 -4.31 16.36
N ALA A 30 -7.90 -4.83 15.34
CA ALA A 30 -8.78 -6.00 15.46
C ALA A 30 -8.02 -7.35 15.50
N PHE A 31 -6.97 -7.49 14.68
CA PHE A 31 -6.28 -8.77 14.45
C PHE A 31 -4.82 -8.79 14.95
N GLY A 32 -4.29 -7.64 15.36
CA GLY A 32 -2.89 -7.46 15.72
C GLY A 32 -2.01 -7.08 14.53
N ALA A 33 -0.99 -6.27 14.82
CA ALA A 33 -0.06 -5.79 13.80
C ALA A 33 0.79 -6.93 13.20
N ASP A 34 1.12 -7.95 13.99
CA ASP A 34 1.94 -9.09 13.54
C ASP A 34 1.21 -9.99 12.55
N ALA A 35 -0.13 -10.01 12.56
CA ALA A 35 -0.92 -10.73 11.58
C ALA A 35 -1.05 -9.95 10.26
N ILE A 36 -1.21 -8.62 10.34
CA ILE A 36 -1.51 -7.77 9.17
C ILE A 36 -0.25 -7.33 8.41
N ASN A 37 0.82 -6.97 9.13
CA ASN A 37 2.04 -6.44 8.53
C ASN A 37 2.74 -7.40 7.55
N PRO A 38 2.80 -8.72 7.79
CA PRO A 38 3.40 -9.65 6.83
C PRO A 38 2.69 -9.63 5.47
N SER A 39 1.36 -9.63 5.44
CA SER A 39 0.58 -9.62 4.19
C SER A 39 0.84 -8.35 3.37
N ILE A 40 0.97 -7.20 4.02
CA ILE A 40 1.32 -5.92 3.38
C ILE A 40 2.74 -5.97 2.82
N LYS A 41 3.71 -6.44 3.62
CA LYS A 41 5.12 -6.57 3.18
C LYS A 41 5.24 -7.51 1.98
N SER A 42 4.60 -8.67 2.04
CA SER A 42 4.56 -9.63 0.93
C SER A 42 3.90 -9.02 -0.32
N GLY A 43 2.82 -8.24 -0.13
CA GLY A 43 2.16 -7.46 -1.17
C GLY A 43 3.09 -6.53 -1.92
N ILE A 44 3.83 -5.72 -1.17
CA ILE A 44 4.84 -4.78 -1.69
C ILE A 44 5.99 -5.53 -2.38
N ASN A 45 6.34 -6.72 -1.89
CA ASN A 45 7.41 -7.56 -2.45
C ASN A 45 6.96 -8.43 -3.65
N GLY A 46 5.82 -8.15 -4.27
CA GLY A 46 5.40 -8.84 -5.50
C GLY A 46 4.45 -10.02 -5.30
N GLN A 47 4.11 -10.39 -4.06
CA GLN A 47 3.15 -11.45 -3.80
C GLN A 47 1.72 -10.91 -3.83
N PRO A 48 0.74 -11.59 -4.43
CA PRO A 48 -0.65 -11.12 -4.52
C PRO A 48 -1.42 -11.25 -3.20
N THR A 49 -0.83 -10.82 -2.08
CA THR A 49 -1.39 -10.91 -0.71
C THR A 49 -1.95 -9.59 -0.20
N PHE A 50 -1.55 -8.46 -0.80
CA PHE A 50 -2.07 -7.14 -0.47
C PHE A 50 -1.98 -6.22 -1.69
N TYR A 51 -3.05 -5.49 -1.94
CA TYR A 51 -3.13 -4.43 -2.94
C TYR A 51 -4.10 -3.34 -2.44
N ALA A 52 -3.72 -2.08 -2.61
CA ALA A 52 -4.56 -0.93 -2.33
C ALA A 52 -4.39 0.13 -3.43
N SER A 53 -5.47 0.87 -3.70
CA SER A 53 -5.46 1.98 -4.65
C SER A 53 -6.34 3.11 -4.13
N GLU A 54 -5.77 4.31 -4.04
CA GLU A 54 -6.43 5.50 -3.53
C GLU A 54 -5.74 6.74 -4.11
N ASN A 55 -6.51 7.76 -4.51
CA ASN A 55 -5.98 9.02 -5.07
C ASN A 55 -4.98 8.84 -6.24
N GLY A 56 -5.15 7.77 -7.04
CA GLY A 56 -4.24 7.44 -8.15
C GLY A 56 -2.91 6.82 -7.72
N ILE A 57 -2.73 6.53 -6.42
CA ILE A 57 -1.58 5.83 -5.86
C ILE A 57 -1.95 4.35 -5.70
N GLU A 58 -1.11 3.47 -6.23
CA GLU A 58 -1.24 2.02 -6.06
C GLU A 58 -0.11 1.49 -5.18
N VAL A 59 -0.45 0.61 -4.23
CA VAL A 59 0.53 -0.06 -3.35
C VAL A 59 0.25 -1.55 -3.30
N GLY A 60 1.30 -2.37 -3.42
CA GLY A 60 1.21 -3.82 -3.37
C GLY A 60 0.94 -4.46 -4.74
N THR A 61 0.59 -5.75 -4.74
CA THR A 61 0.46 -6.56 -5.95
C THR A 61 -0.97 -7.03 -6.13
N LYS A 62 -1.56 -6.68 -7.28
CA LYS A 62 -2.92 -7.10 -7.65
C LYS A 62 -3.01 -8.64 -7.71
N ALA A 63 -4.03 -9.20 -7.08
CA ALA A 63 -4.41 -10.58 -7.33
C ALA A 63 -4.78 -10.75 -8.81
N LYS A 64 -4.36 -11.86 -9.42
CA LYS A 64 -4.77 -12.18 -10.79
C LYS A 64 -6.29 -12.35 -10.81
N LYS A 65 -6.97 -11.70 -11.76
CA LYS A 65 -8.37 -12.01 -12.03
C LYS A 65 -8.45 -13.47 -12.47
N VAL A 66 -9.11 -14.31 -11.68
CA VAL A 66 -9.54 -15.62 -12.17
C VAL A 66 -10.66 -15.32 -13.15
N GLN A 67 -10.40 -15.55 -14.44
CA GLN A 67 -11.45 -15.56 -15.45
C GLN A 67 -12.21 -16.87 -15.22
N ALA A 68 -13.46 -16.76 -14.77
CA ALA A 68 -14.39 -17.88 -14.66
C ALA A 68 -14.91 -18.26 -16.05
#